data_AF-A0A9P7N0A6-F1
#
_entry.id   AF-A0A9P7N0A6-F1
#
_cell.length_a   1.000
_cell.length_b   1.000
_cell.length_c   1.000
_cell.angle_alpha   90.00
_cell.angle_beta   90.00
_cell.angle_gamma   90.00
#
_symmetry.space_group_name_H-M   'P 1'
#
loop_
_entity.id
_entity.type
_entity.pdbx_description
1 polymer ?
#
loop_
_entity_poly.entity_id
_entity_poly.type
_entity_poly.pdbx_seq_one_letter_code
_entity_poly.pdbx_strand_id
1 'polypeptide(L)'
;MSTDDMSNINTSDDAKIEIGNHLCLIDDVAEKPGEESSRSRNGDTAPGAFPQFMRLPPELRRQIWHSYCPDLSAKARVLPFMEFPSSSTVDTQSDYSESSLQLLAYGDLAEQTKELRAVLSTHSESRSIAVRKYPEELVLNKLDSDSGAGIFRFRKETDVMFLSKVVMWEDDSISEFAIEIENLAVGGVVDYSTERFQDETLLQAVPEIKSLFPNLKRLYSPRQAVQAPTERKDIEKWCVAEHVHSYMIDSDDQTTMFYWPDLDAHADFARSSVPKLCSLEEMKEAGVELWPMVEVRSWKPMLTLDGPEFEDDSSSTDSSDSDDESDDSNADGTDSHDESSVDSSDSEDDSEADSSDSDEY
;
A
#
# COMPACT_ATOMS: atom_id res chain seq x y z
N MET A 1 17.56 44.09 -35.98
CA MET A 1 18.63 43.46 -36.79
C MET A 1 19.82 43.20 -35.89
N SER A 2 19.92 41.98 -35.36
CA SER A 2 21.14 41.16 -35.37
C SER A 2 20.81 39.91 -34.55
N THR A 3 20.88 38.79 -35.25
CA THR A 3 20.74 37.40 -34.84
C THR A 3 22.01 36.94 -34.14
N ASP A 4 21.90 36.11 -33.11
CA ASP A 4 22.89 35.11 -32.68
C ASP A 4 22.12 34.10 -31.80
N ASP A 5 21.60 33.00 -32.36
CA ASP A 5 22.27 31.70 -32.52
C ASP A 5 22.92 31.19 -31.21
N MET A 6 22.13 30.45 -30.42
CA MET A 6 22.67 29.42 -29.55
C MET A 6 22.01 28.08 -29.84
N SER A 7 22.88 27.16 -30.22
CA SER A 7 22.69 25.80 -30.69
C SER A 7 22.03 24.88 -29.66
N ASN A 8 20.99 24.21 -30.13
CA ASN A 8 20.48 22.93 -29.63
C ASN A 8 21.60 21.89 -29.56
N ILE A 9 21.76 21.26 -28.39
CA ILE A 9 22.43 19.96 -28.25
C ILE A 9 21.43 19.05 -27.53
N ASN A 10 20.64 18.33 -28.32
CA ASN A 10 19.86 17.18 -27.86
C ASN A 10 20.76 15.95 -28.04
N THR A 11 21.35 15.47 -26.95
CA THR A 11 21.93 14.14 -26.87
C THR A 11 20.86 13.22 -26.30
N SER A 12 20.15 12.55 -27.21
CA SER A 12 19.19 11.48 -26.93
C SER A 12 19.97 10.19 -26.75
N ASP A 13 20.35 9.87 -25.51
CA ASP A 13 20.89 8.57 -25.16
C ASP A 13 19.74 7.58 -24.97
N ASP A 14 19.38 6.86 -26.05
CA ASP A 14 18.48 5.71 -26.01
C ASP A 14 19.17 4.54 -25.30
N ALA A 15 19.08 4.51 -23.97
CA ALA A 15 19.42 3.35 -23.17
C ALA A 15 18.25 2.35 -23.21
N LYS A 16 18.30 1.42 -24.17
CA LYS A 16 17.43 0.25 -24.25
C LYS A 16 17.70 -0.66 -23.04
N ILE A 17 16.96 -0.49 -21.95
CA ILE A 17 17.02 -1.39 -20.79
C ILE A 17 16.27 -2.67 -21.16
N GLU A 18 17.01 -3.71 -21.53
CA GLU A 18 16.47 -5.08 -21.59
C GLU A 18 16.09 -5.51 -20.17
N ILE A 19 14.78 -5.59 -19.91
CA ILE A 19 14.24 -6.25 -18.72
C ILE A 19 14.41 -7.76 -18.94
N GLY A 20 15.63 -8.23 -18.73
CA GLY A 20 15.94 -9.64 -18.66
C GLY A 20 15.22 -10.24 -17.45
N ASN A 21 14.22 -11.07 -17.71
CA ASN A 21 13.65 -12.00 -16.74
C ASN A 21 14.75 -12.97 -16.27
N HIS A 22 15.59 -12.51 -15.35
CA HIS A 22 16.62 -13.31 -14.71
C HIS A 22 15.91 -14.21 -13.68
N LEU A 23 15.32 -15.29 -14.18
CA LEU A 23 15.06 -16.49 -13.39
C LEU A 23 16.42 -16.98 -12.89
N CYS A 24 16.88 -16.45 -11.76
CA CYS A 24 18.00 -17.00 -11.02
C CYS A 24 17.66 -18.45 -10.70
N LEU A 25 18.24 -19.38 -11.47
CA LEU A 25 18.27 -20.80 -11.16
C LEU A 25 18.94 -20.94 -9.80
N ILE A 26 18.15 -21.37 -8.83
CA ILE A 26 18.55 -21.53 -7.43
C ILE A 26 19.42 -22.78 -7.36
N ASP A 27 20.71 -22.60 -7.08
CA ASP A 27 21.56 -23.69 -6.58
C ASP A 27 21.17 -23.95 -5.11
N ASP A 28 20.18 -24.84 -4.92
CA ASP A 28 19.78 -25.39 -3.62
C ASP A 28 20.89 -26.33 -3.10
N VAL A 29 21.97 -25.74 -2.59
CA VAL A 29 22.93 -26.49 -1.78
C VAL A 29 22.28 -26.76 -0.43
N ALA A 30 21.71 -27.96 -0.30
CA ALA A 30 21.13 -28.47 0.94
C ALA A 30 22.18 -28.44 2.07
N GLU A 31 22.02 -27.51 3.02
CA GLU A 31 22.72 -27.55 4.29
C GLU A 31 22.39 -28.87 5.00
N LYS A 32 23.42 -29.69 5.24
CA LYS A 32 23.28 -30.92 6.03
C LYS A 32 22.88 -30.54 7.45
N PRO A 33 21.80 -31.12 8.02
CA PRO A 33 21.45 -30.88 9.40
C PRO A 33 22.56 -31.43 10.30
N GLY A 34 23.20 -30.53 11.06
CA GLY A 34 24.15 -30.88 12.09
C GLY A 34 23.47 -31.70 13.18
N GLU A 35 23.94 -32.92 13.35
CA GLU A 35 23.53 -33.83 14.42
C GLU A 35 24.01 -33.31 15.79
N GLU A 36 23.10 -33.38 16.76
CA GLU A 36 23.32 -33.45 18.21
C GLU A 36 23.78 -32.20 18.97
N SER A 37 22.87 -31.60 19.75
CA SER A 37 23.16 -31.31 21.16
C SER A 37 21.90 -31.14 22.03
N SER A 38 21.78 -32.05 22.98
CA SER A 38 21.24 -31.82 24.34
C SER A 38 19.73 -31.63 24.56
N ARG A 39 19.12 -32.75 24.97
CA ARG A 39 17.82 -32.86 25.66
C ARG A 39 17.71 -31.91 26.86
N SER A 40 17.00 -30.81 26.70
CA SER A 40 16.35 -30.09 27.81
C SER A 40 14.85 -30.32 27.72
N ARG A 41 14.35 -31.24 28.53
CA ARG A 41 12.92 -31.50 28.75
C ARG A 41 12.41 -30.45 29.72
N ASN A 42 11.84 -29.37 29.20
CA ASN A 42 10.83 -28.56 29.89
C ASN A 42 9.80 -28.16 28.84
N GLY A 43 8.54 -28.44 29.15
CA GLY A 43 7.42 -28.53 28.20
C GLY A 43 6.96 -27.18 27.67
N ASP A 44 7.74 -26.60 26.76
CA ASP A 44 7.27 -25.58 25.82
C ASP A 44 7.26 -26.22 24.43
N THR A 45 6.21 -27.00 24.18
CA THR A 45 6.04 -27.66 22.89
C THR A 45 5.50 -26.60 21.95
N ALA A 46 6.40 -25.77 21.40
CA ALA A 46 6.08 -24.97 20.23
C ALA A 46 5.38 -25.92 19.23
N PRO A 47 4.15 -25.61 18.79
CA PRO A 47 3.39 -26.49 17.90
C PRO A 47 4.30 -26.87 16.74
N GLY A 48 4.56 -28.17 16.60
CA GLY A 48 5.60 -28.69 15.72
C GLY A 48 5.43 -28.12 14.32
N ALA A 49 6.52 -27.59 13.76
CA ALA A 49 6.60 -27.09 12.40
C ALA A 49 5.79 -27.98 11.47
N PHE A 50 4.79 -27.41 10.79
CA PHE A 50 3.76 -28.12 10.01
C PHE A 50 4.43 -29.11 9.03
N PRO A 51 4.62 -30.38 9.41
CA PRO A 51 5.61 -31.23 8.75
C PRO A 51 5.12 -31.67 7.37
N GLN A 52 3.82 -31.54 7.12
CA GLN A 52 3.20 -31.77 5.84
C GLN A 52 3.58 -30.70 4.81
N PHE A 53 3.73 -29.44 5.23
CA PHE A 53 4.14 -28.35 4.34
C PHE A 53 5.54 -28.63 3.81
N MET A 54 6.46 -29.05 4.67
CA MET A 54 7.84 -29.39 4.29
C MET A 54 7.98 -30.63 3.40
N ARG A 55 6.92 -31.42 3.18
CA ARG A 55 6.93 -32.52 2.21
C ARG A 55 6.68 -32.05 0.78
N LEU A 56 6.21 -30.82 0.61
CA LEU A 56 5.96 -30.25 -0.70
C LEU A 56 7.29 -29.80 -1.34
N PRO A 57 7.43 -29.93 -2.67
CA PRO A 57 8.53 -29.32 -3.41
C PRO A 57 8.68 -27.83 -3.09
N PRO A 58 9.91 -27.27 -3.07
CA PRO A 58 10.17 -25.86 -2.81
C PRO A 58 9.31 -24.91 -3.65
N GLU A 59 9.06 -25.27 -4.92
CA GLU A 59 8.24 -24.49 -5.86
C GLU A 59 6.80 -24.33 -5.35
N LEU A 60 6.19 -25.45 -4.92
CA LEU A 60 4.82 -25.43 -4.40
C LEU A 60 4.74 -24.67 -3.07
N ARG A 61 5.77 -24.78 -2.23
CA ARG A 61 5.84 -24.03 -0.96
C ARG A 61 5.91 -22.53 -1.20
N ARG A 62 6.72 -22.08 -2.16
CA ARG A 62 6.77 -20.67 -2.60
C ARG A 62 5.41 -20.22 -3.13
N GLN A 63 4.78 -20.98 -4.01
CA GLN A 63 3.47 -20.65 -4.57
C GLN A 63 2.40 -20.53 -3.48
N ILE A 64 2.35 -21.47 -2.53
CA ILE A 64 1.43 -21.42 -1.39
C ILE A 64 1.64 -20.13 -0.59
N TRP A 65 2.89 -19.74 -0.33
CA TRP A 65 3.15 -18.49 0.38
C TRP A 65 2.76 -17.24 -0.40
N HIS A 66 3.00 -17.20 -1.71
CA HIS A 66 2.54 -16.10 -2.55
C HIS A 66 1.01 -15.97 -2.62
N SER A 67 0.29 -17.09 -2.53
CA SER A 67 -1.17 -17.11 -2.47
C SER A 67 -1.71 -16.76 -1.08
N TYR A 68 -1.06 -17.20 -0.01
CA TYR A 68 -1.50 -16.98 1.37
C TYR A 68 -1.13 -15.60 1.89
N CYS A 69 0.05 -15.09 1.54
CA CYS A 69 0.57 -13.81 2.00
C CYS A 69 0.68 -12.86 0.79
N PRO A 70 -0.33 -12.00 0.54
CA PRO A 70 -0.34 -11.11 -0.62
C PRO A 70 0.84 -10.14 -0.61
N ASP A 71 1.33 -9.78 0.58
CA ASP A 71 2.55 -8.99 0.75
C ASP A 71 3.74 -9.61 0.02
N LEU A 72 3.92 -10.94 0.02
CA LEU A 72 5.01 -11.58 -0.72
C LEU A 72 4.93 -11.39 -2.23
N SER A 73 3.80 -10.97 -2.77
CA SER A 73 3.61 -10.63 -4.19
C SER A 73 3.56 -9.11 -4.44
N ALA A 74 3.26 -8.29 -3.43
CA ALA A 74 3.21 -6.83 -3.54
C ALA A 74 4.58 -6.21 -3.92
N LYS A 75 4.61 -5.29 -4.88
CA LYS A 75 5.84 -4.55 -5.22
C LYS A 75 6.25 -3.60 -4.10
N ALA A 76 5.25 -2.94 -3.52
CA ALA A 76 5.34 -1.96 -2.45
C ALA A 76 4.06 -2.05 -1.59
N ARG A 77 4.14 -1.64 -0.32
CA ARG A 77 3.01 -1.68 0.63
C ARG A 77 2.79 -0.31 1.28
N VAL A 78 1.57 -0.10 1.77
CA VAL A 78 1.27 1.02 2.68
C VAL A 78 1.09 0.46 4.08
N LEU A 79 1.80 1.02 5.05
CA LEU A 79 1.83 0.55 6.44
C LEU A 79 1.20 1.64 7.31
N PRO A 80 -0.06 1.48 7.76
CA PRO A 80 -0.78 2.50 8.47
C PRO A 80 -0.32 2.58 9.93
N PHE A 81 -0.16 3.82 10.37
CA PHE A 81 0.06 4.23 11.74
C PHE A 81 -0.93 5.36 12.01
N MET A 82 -1.71 5.24 13.09
CA MET A 82 -2.68 6.29 13.42
C MET A 82 -1.96 7.58 13.79
N GLU A 83 -0.96 7.49 14.65
CA GLU A 83 -0.18 8.62 15.14
C GLU A 83 1.29 8.23 15.25
N PHE A 84 2.17 9.23 15.09
CA PHE A 84 3.58 9.03 15.29
C PHE A 84 3.87 8.80 16.78
N PRO A 85 4.67 7.78 17.16
CA PRO A 85 5.05 7.58 18.55
C PRO A 85 5.98 8.72 18.97
N SER A 86 5.41 9.79 19.55
CA SER A 86 6.21 10.82 20.21
C SER A 86 6.88 10.18 21.42
N SER A 87 8.18 10.44 21.55
CA SER A 87 9.03 9.87 22.60
C SER A 87 8.86 10.60 23.94
N SER A 88 7.81 11.42 24.09
CA SER A 88 7.67 12.28 25.25
C SER A 88 7.50 11.41 26.49
N THR A 89 8.60 11.25 27.23
CA THR A 89 8.67 10.64 28.56
C THR A 89 8.01 11.58 29.55
N VAL A 90 6.71 11.82 29.38
CA VAL A 90 5.95 12.63 30.29
C VAL A 90 5.47 11.70 31.38
N ASP A 91 6.31 11.54 32.41
CA ASP A 91 5.98 10.95 33.73
C ASP A 91 4.84 11.71 34.45
N THR A 92 4.14 12.61 33.76
CA THR A 92 3.04 13.39 34.32
C THR A 92 1.77 12.58 34.15
N GLN A 93 1.42 11.93 35.25
CA GLN A 93 0.22 11.17 35.56
C GLN A 93 -1.09 11.95 35.31
N SER A 94 -1.35 12.42 34.07
CA SER A 94 -2.67 12.88 33.67
C SER A 94 -3.46 11.67 33.18
N ASP A 95 -4.27 11.12 34.08
CA ASP A 95 -5.01 9.84 34.00
C ASP A 95 -5.99 9.67 32.81
N TYR A 96 -6.05 10.57 31.84
CA TYR A 96 -7.07 10.50 30.79
C TYR A 96 -6.54 10.99 29.44
N SER A 97 -6.15 10.06 28.57
CA SER A 97 -6.52 10.03 27.13
C SER A 97 -5.40 9.64 26.13
N GLU A 98 -4.12 9.62 26.50
CA GLU A 98 -3.05 9.41 25.49
C GLU A 98 -2.76 7.92 25.16
N SER A 99 -2.97 6.98 26.10
CA SER A 99 -2.66 5.56 25.86
C SER A 99 -3.60 4.86 24.87
N SER A 100 -4.76 5.43 24.57
CA SER A 100 -5.78 4.80 23.71
C SER A 100 -5.47 4.91 22.21
N LEU A 101 -4.73 5.94 21.77
CA LEU A 101 -4.49 6.20 20.34
C LEU A 101 -3.32 5.36 19.79
N GLN A 102 -2.26 5.16 20.58
CA GLN A 102 -1.16 4.27 20.24
C GLN A 102 -1.60 2.80 20.11
N LEU A 103 -2.56 2.36 20.94
CA LEU A 103 -3.07 0.99 20.91
C LEU A 103 -3.87 0.67 19.63
N LEU A 104 -4.58 1.67 19.07
CA LEU A 104 -5.34 1.51 17.82
C LEU A 104 -4.42 1.35 16.60
N ALA A 105 -3.30 2.09 16.55
CA ALA A 105 -2.32 1.98 15.47
C ALA A 105 -1.69 0.56 15.39
N TYR A 106 -1.49 -0.08 16.54
CA TYR A 106 -0.91 -1.42 16.58
C TYR A 106 -1.88 -2.50 16.11
N GLY A 107 -3.19 -2.33 16.34
CA GLY A 107 -4.21 -3.31 15.92
C GLY A 107 -4.23 -3.52 14.41
N ASP A 108 -4.31 -2.42 13.65
CA ASP A 108 -4.38 -2.47 12.18
C ASP A 108 -3.09 -3.01 11.57
N LEU A 109 -1.93 -2.55 12.06
CA LEU A 109 -0.64 -3.03 11.59
C LEU A 109 -0.42 -4.51 11.97
N ALA A 110 -0.85 -4.93 13.15
CA ALA A 110 -0.75 -6.32 13.57
C ALA A 110 -1.61 -7.24 12.71
N GLU A 111 -2.84 -6.85 12.39
CA GLU A 111 -3.72 -7.63 11.52
C GLU A 111 -3.18 -7.64 10.09
N GLN A 112 -2.78 -6.49 9.54
CA GLN A 112 -2.19 -6.40 8.21
C GLN A 112 -0.93 -7.26 8.03
N THR A 113 -0.10 -7.37 9.08
CA THR A 113 1.17 -8.10 9.00
C THR A 113 1.07 -9.55 9.48
N LYS A 114 -0.15 -10.01 9.80
CA LYS A 114 -0.40 -11.33 10.37
C LYS A 114 0.07 -12.47 9.48
N GLU A 115 -0.23 -12.42 8.19
CA GLU A 115 0.18 -13.45 7.23
C GLU A 115 1.71 -13.47 7.08
N LEU A 116 2.34 -12.29 7.00
CA LEU A 116 3.80 -12.19 6.93
C LEU A 116 4.44 -12.76 8.20
N ARG A 117 3.90 -12.45 9.39
CA ARG A 117 4.37 -13.02 10.66
C ARG A 117 4.17 -14.54 10.72
N ALA A 118 3.09 -15.07 10.15
CA ALA A 118 2.89 -16.50 10.02
C ALA A 118 3.97 -17.15 9.13
N VAL A 119 4.30 -16.54 7.97
CA VAL A 119 5.39 -16.99 7.09
C VAL A 119 6.73 -17.01 7.85
N LEU A 120 7.03 -15.93 8.59
CA LEU A 120 8.25 -15.78 9.38
C LEU A 120 8.40 -16.82 10.50
N SER A 121 7.27 -17.25 11.06
CA SER A 121 7.21 -18.17 12.20
C SER A 121 7.15 -19.64 11.79
N THR A 122 6.86 -19.95 10.51
CA THR A 122 6.60 -21.33 10.08
C THR A 122 7.86 -22.20 9.96
N HIS A 123 8.87 -21.75 9.20
CA HIS A 123 10.09 -22.53 8.94
C HIS A 123 11.26 -21.61 8.54
N SER A 124 12.52 -22.07 8.66
CA SER A 124 13.72 -21.29 8.29
C SER A 124 13.71 -20.86 6.82
N GLU A 125 13.27 -21.74 5.92
CA GLU A 125 13.13 -21.43 4.50
C GLU A 125 12.05 -20.37 4.23
N SER A 126 10.86 -20.53 4.82
CA SER A 126 9.78 -19.54 4.73
C SER A 126 10.24 -18.17 5.25
N ARG A 127 10.97 -18.19 6.36
CA ARG A 127 11.60 -17.00 6.93
C ARG A 127 12.62 -16.38 5.99
N SER A 128 13.45 -17.18 5.32
CA SER A 128 14.43 -16.70 4.34
C SER A 128 13.75 -15.98 3.17
N ILE A 129 12.62 -16.51 2.69
CA ILE A 129 11.82 -15.86 1.62
C ILE A 129 11.36 -14.47 2.07
N ALA A 130 10.75 -14.38 3.26
CA ALA A 130 10.25 -13.12 3.79
C ALA A 130 11.37 -12.12 4.13
N VAL A 131 12.48 -12.56 4.75
CA VAL A 131 13.65 -11.71 5.07
C VAL A 131 14.32 -11.18 3.81
N ARG A 132 14.44 -11.99 2.76
CA ARG A 132 15.01 -11.53 1.48
C ARG A 132 14.14 -10.43 0.87
N LYS A 133 12.81 -10.52 1.06
CA LYS A 133 11.87 -9.55 0.51
C LYS A 133 11.79 -8.26 1.34
N TYR A 134 11.82 -8.41 2.67
CA TYR A 134 11.71 -7.36 3.68
C TYR A 134 12.88 -7.47 4.67
N PRO A 135 14.07 -6.99 4.28
CA PRO A 135 15.27 -7.13 5.10
C PRO A 135 15.28 -6.24 6.34
N GLU A 136 14.58 -5.11 6.30
CA GLU A 136 14.59 -4.11 7.36
C GLU A 136 13.68 -4.53 8.51
N GLU A 137 14.15 -4.30 9.73
CA GLU A 137 13.41 -4.55 10.96
C GLU A 137 13.10 -3.25 11.66
N LEU A 138 11.88 -3.18 12.16
CA LEU A 138 11.36 -2.08 12.92
C LEU A 138 10.93 -2.61 14.28
N VAL A 139 11.60 -2.14 15.32
CA VAL A 139 11.32 -2.56 16.69
C VAL A 139 10.40 -1.54 17.33
N LEU A 140 9.14 -1.94 17.52
CA LEU A 140 8.18 -1.18 18.33
C LEU A 140 8.46 -1.52 19.80
N ASN A 141 9.22 -0.63 20.44
CA ASN A 141 9.52 -0.73 21.85
C ASN A 141 8.21 -0.64 22.67
N LYS A 142 8.11 -1.52 23.68
CA LYS A 142 6.94 -1.80 24.53
C LYS A 142 5.92 -0.65 24.63
N LEU A 143 4.84 -0.74 23.85
CA LEU A 143 3.62 0.06 24.07
C LEU A 143 2.97 -0.29 25.42
N ASP A 144 3.10 -1.56 25.85
CA ASP A 144 2.65 -2.04 27.15
C ASP A 144 3.74 -2.93 27.77
N SER A 145 3.94 -2.80 29.08
CA SER A 145 4.96 -3.56 29.82
C SER A 145 4.86 -5.07 29.64
N ASP A 146 3.68 -5.57 29.27
CA ASP A 146 3.31 -6.99 29.20
C ASP A 146 3.28 -7.57 27.77
N SER A 147 3.22 -6.75 26.71
CA SER A 147 3.00 -7.23 25.33
C SER A 147 4.26 -7.59 24.54
N GLY A 148 5.44 -7.47 25.15
CA GLY A 148 6.73 -7.69 24.47
C GLY A 148 7.04 -6.63 23.41
N ALA A 149 8.26 -6.63 22.89
CA ALA A 149 8.61 -5.76 21.76
C ALA A 149 8.05 -6.36 20.47
N GLY A 150 7.28 -5.57 19.73
CA GLY A 150 6.79 -5.97 18.41
C GLY A 150 7.88 -5.74 17.37
N ILE A 151 8.29 -6.78 16.65
CA ILE A 151 9.19 -6.64 15.50
C ILE A 151 8.36 -6.76 14.23
N PHE A 152 8.44 -5.72 13.41
CA PHE A 152 7.81 -5.67 12.10
C PHE A 152 8.89 -5.55 11.02
N ARG A 153 8.65 -6.13 9.83
CA ARG A 153 9.59 -6.09 8.71
C ARG A 153 9.02 -5.36 7.51
N PHE A 154 9.84 -4.51 6.92
CA PHE A 154 9.49 -3.69 5.76
C PHE A 154 10.62 -3.63 4.75
N ARG A 155 10.35 -2.96 3.62
CA ARG A 155 11.37 -2.57 2.65
C ARG A 155 11.40 -1.05 2.58
N LYS A 156 12.44 -0.44 3.15
CA LYS A 156 12.49 1.02 3.29
C LYS A 156 12.44 1.76 1.96
N GLU A 157 12.93 1.17 0.87
CA GLU A 157 13.01 1.82 -0.45
C GLU A 157 11.64 1.97 -1.11
N THR A 158 10.72 1.02 -0.86
CA THR A 158 9.43 0.96 -1.58
C THR A 158 8.21 1.05 -0.68
N ASP A 159 8.26 0.48 0.52
CA ASP A 159 7.13 0.50 1.45
C ASP A 159 6.94 1.93 1.99
N VAL A 160 5.69 2.38 2.04
CA VAL A 160 5.31 3.71 2.51
C VAL A 160 4.72 3.61 3.90
N MET A 161 5.30 4.34 4.85
CA MET A 161 4.71 4.51 6.18
C MET A 161 3.59 5.55 6.07
N PHE A 162 2.37 5.21 6.43
CA PHE A 162 1.23 6.11 6.36
C PHE A 162 0.85 6.59 7.75
N LEU A 163 1.02 7.88 8.00
CA LEU A 163 0.57 8.54 9.23
C LEU A 163 -0.75 9.24 8.95
N SER A 164 -1.80 8.85 9.69
CA SER A 164 -3.10 9.53 9.54
C SER A 164 -2.98 11.02 9.87
N LYS A 165 -2.19 11.32 10.91
CA LYS A 165 -1.86 12.68 11.34
C LYS A 165 -0.42 12.74 11.84
N VAL A 166 0.25 13.84 11.52
CA VAL A 166 1.51 14.24 12.16
C VAL A 166 1.20 15.40 13.09
N VAL A 167 1.52 15.21 14.36
CA VAL A 167 1.48 16.24 15.39
C VAL A 167 2.90 16.72 15.61
N MET A 168 3.10 18.04 15.59
CA MET A 168 4.42 18.64 15.70
C MET A 168 4.53 19.36 17.04
N TRP A 169 5.40 18.89 17.93
CA TRP A 169 5.74 19.56 19.19
C TRP A 169 7.18 20.08 19.18
N GLU A 170 7.44 21.15 19.91
CA GLU A 170 8.75 21.84 19.94
C GLU A 170 9.89 20.97 20.51
N ASP A 171 9.57 19.88 21.22
CA ASP A 171 10.54 19.06 21.97
C ASP A 171 10.53 17.56 21.57
N ASP A 172 9.96 17.20 20.42
CA ASP A 172 9.90 15.79 20.02
C ASP A 172 11.30 15.25 19.68
N SER A 173 11.84 14.42 20.58
CA SER A 173 13.08 13.72 20.29
C SER A 173 12.83 12.67 19.21
N ILE A 174 13.68 12.67 18.19
CA ILE A 174 13.61 11.77 17.04
C ILE A 174 13.60 10.32 17.56
N SER A 175 12.48 9.64 17.33
CA SER A 175 12.40 8.21 17.61
C SER A 175 13.36 7.47 16.69
N GLU A 176 14.10 6.48 17.20
CA GLU A 176 14.98 5.61 16.38
C GLU A 176 14.22 5.03 15.18
N PHE A 177 12.91 4.80 15.35
CA PHE A 177 11.94 4.44 14.31
C PHE A 177 12.01 5.33 13.07
N ALA A 178 12.09 6.64 13.25
CA ALA A 178 11.98 7.60 12.15
C ALA A 178 13.23 7.68 11.28
N ILE A 179 14.37 7.22 11.80
CA ILE A 179 15.64 7.19 11.08
C ILE A 179 15.57 6.18 9.94
N GLU A 180 14.82 5.09 10.08
CA GLU A 180 14.76 4.03 9.05
C GLU A 180 13.74 4.31 7.93
N ILE A 181 13.00 5.42 8.02
CA ILE A 181 11.89 5.71 7.11
C ILE A 181 12.35 6.61 5.96
N GLU A 182 12.29 6.07 4.74
CA GLU A 182 12.61 6.82 3.52
C GLU A 182 11.37 7.29 2.76
N ASN A 183 10.22 6.65 2.97
CA ASN A 183 8.96 6.93 2.29
C ASN A 183 7.84 7.14 3.31
N LEU A 184 7.25 8.33 3.33
CA LEU A 184 6.21 8.70 4.28
C LEU A 184 4.98 9.25 3.55
N ALA A 185 3.79 8.88 3.99
CA ALA A 185 2.53 9.48 3.59
C ALA A 185 1.87 10.13 4.81
N VAL A 186 1.38 11.36 4.68
CA VAL A 186 0.80 12.11 5.81
C VAL A 186 -0.60 12.59 5.45
N GLY A 187 -1.62 12.02 6.10
CA GLY A 187 -3.04 12.35 5.86
C GLY A 187 -3.45 13.74 6.37
N GLY A 188 -2.70 14.30 7.32
CA GLY A 188 -2.90 15.66 7.82
C GLY A 188 -1.76 16.11 8.73
N VAL A 189 -1.45 17.41 8.69
CA VAL A 189 -0.50 18.04 9.61
C VAL A 189 -1.30 18.88 10.60
N VAL A 190 -1.09 18.64 11.89
CA VAL A 190 -1.70 19.41 12.97
C VAL A 190 -0.61 20.23 13.64
N ASP A 191 -0.65 21.54 13.42
CA ASP A 191 0.14 22.52 14.15
C ASP A 191 -0.75 23.15 15.24
N TYR A 192 -0.37 22.99 16.51
CA TYR A 192 -1.10 23.60 17.62
C TYR A 192 -0.77 25.08 17.83
N SER A 193 0.34 25.56 17.27
CA SER A 193 0.77 26.96 17.39
C SER A 193 -0.01 27.89 16.45
N THR A 194 -0.46 27.36 15.31
CA THR A 194 -1.26 28.09 14.33
C THR A 194 -2.62 27.40 14.16
N GLU A 195 -3.74 28.11 14.38
CA GLU A 195 -5.10 27.55 14.28
C GLU A 195 -5.51 27.14 12.83
N ARG A 196 -4.59 26.75 11.95
CA ARG A 196 -4.84 26.48 10.53
C ARG A 196 -4.65 24.99 10.19
N PHE A 197 -5.71 24.42 9.63
CA PHE A 197 -5.80 23.01 9.24
C PHE A 197 -6.19 22.88 7.76
N GLN A 198 -5.28 23.01 6.78
CA GLN A 198 -5.62 22.71 5.36
C GLN A 198 -4.42 22.23 4.54
N ASP A 199 -4.68 21.38 3.54
CA ASP A 199 -3.74 20.66 2.66
C ASP A 199 -2.62 21.50 1.99
N GLU A 200 -2.74 22.83 1.94
CA GLU A 200 -1.67 23.73 1.49
C GLU A 200 -0.47 23.76 2.46
N THR A 201 -0.58 23.12 3.63
CA THR A 201 0.45 23.08 4.68
C THR A 201 1.54 22.04 4.46
N LEU A 202 1.33 21.00 3.64
CA LEU A 202 2.30 19.89 3.62
C LEU A 202 3.68 20.33 3.13
N LEU A 203 3.76 21.18 2.09
CA LEU A 203 5.02 21.73 1.60
C LEU A 203 5.71 22.61 2.66
N GLN A 204 4.92 23.39 3.40
CA GLN A 204 5.43 24.27 4.46
C GLN A 204 5.93 23.47 5.66
N ALA A 205 5.33 22.33 5.93
CA ALA A 205 5.71 21.41 7.00
C ALA A 205 6.91 20.51 6.64
N VAL A 206 7.40 20.51 5.38
CA VAL A 206 8.51 19.62 4.98
C VAL A 206 9.77 19.78 5.84
N PRO A 207 10.27 20.99 6.17
CA PRO A 207 11.47 21.14 7.00
C PRO A 207 11.31 20.48 8.37
N GLU A 208 10.12 20.62 8.91
CA GLU A 208 9.67 20.14 10.20
C GLU A 208 9.52 18.61 10.19
N ILE A 209 8.82 18.04 9.20
CA ILE A 209 8.72 16.59 8.96
C ILE A 209 10.11 15.99 8.75
N LYS A 210 10.97 16.64 7.97
CA LYS A 210 12.35 16.18 7.74
C LYS A 210 13.20 16.19 9.01
N SER A 211 12.90 17.08 9.96
CA SER A 211 13.56 17.05 11.27
C SER A 211 13.20 15.79 12.06
N LEU A 212 11.96 15.30 11.92
CA LEU A 212 11.51 14.04 12.52
C LEU A 212 12.04 12.82 11.75
N PHE A 213 12.05 12.88 10.41
CA PHE A 213 12.43 11.80 9.50
C PHE A 213 13.67 12.20 8.68
N PRO A 214 14.89 12.13 9.24
CA PRO A 214 16.09 12.68 8.61
C PRO A 214 16.49 11.98 7.30
N ASN A 215 16.09 10.71 7.12
CA ASN A 215 16.38 9.92 5.91
C ASN A 215 15.23 9.93 4.90
N LEU A 216 14.22 10.78 5.11
CA LEU A 216 13.07 10.89 4.22
C LEU A 216 13.50 11.30 2.82
N LYS A 217 13.20 10.44 1.84
CA LYS A 217 13.40 10.69 0.41
C LYS A 217 12.13 11.15 -0.26
N ARG A 218 10.99 10.55 0.12
CA ARG A 218 9.69 10.77 -0.54
C ARG A 218 8.60 11.03 0.48
N LEU A 219 7.88 12.12 0.29
CA LEU A 219 6.70 12.49 1.06
C LEU A 219 5.48 12.43 0.14
N TYR A 220 4.46 11.70 0.56
CA TYR A 220 3.22 11.55 -0.16
C TYR A 220 2.10 12.32 0.52
N SER A 221 1.28 13.02 -0.27
CA SER A 221 0.04 13.67 0.17
C SER A 221 -1.16 12.79 -0.21
N PRO A 222 -1.75 12.04 0.73
CA PRO A 222 -2.92 11.22 0.49
C PRO A 222 -4.12 12.12 0.17
N ARG A 223 -4.80 11.83 -0.94
CA ARG A 223 -6.03 12.51 -1.36
C ARG A 223 -7.14 11.48 -1.51
N GLN A 224 -8.30 11.79 -0.95
CA GLN A 224 -9.47 10.95 -1.16
C GLN A 224 -10.06 11.22 -2.54
N ALA A 225 -10.30 10.16 -3.31
CA ALA A 225 -10.82 10.28 -4.69
C ALA A 225 -12.21 10.96 -4.81
N VAL A 226 -12.90 11.19 -3.69
CA VAL A 226 -14.28 11.70 -3.63
C VAL A 226 -14.37 13.23 -3.71
N GLN A 227 -13.25 13.95 -3.52
CA GLN A 227 -13.31 15.37 -3.15
C GLN A 227 -13.68 16.36 -4.28
N ALA A 228 -13.55 16.01 -5.57
CA ALA A 228 -14.07 16.83 -6.68
C ALA A 228 -14.26 16.07 -8.01
N PRO A 229 -15.36 16.29 -8.77
CA PRO A 229 -15.59 15.60 -10.06
C PRO A 229 -14.54 15.86 -11.14
N THR A 230 -13.92 17.04 -11.13
CA THR A 230 -12.86 17.41 -12.08
C THR A 230 -11.54 16.72 -11.75
N GLU A 231 -11.16 16.68 -10.49
CA GLU A 231 -9.94 15.99 -10.03
C GLU A 231 -10.03 14.48 -10.20
N ARG A 232 -11.25 13.94 -10.08
CA ARG A 232 -11.52 12.52 -10.28
C ARG A 232 -11.06 12.02 -11.66
N LYS A 233 -11.26 12.79 -12.73
CA LYS A 233 -10.85 12.37 -14.09
C LYS A 233 -9.32 12.26 -14.23
N ASP A 234 -8.60 13.20 -13.65
CA ASP A 234 -7.14 13.19 -13.70
C ASP A 234 -6.58 12.06 -12.84
N ILE A 235 -7.14 11.86 -11.64
CA ILE A 235 -6.82 10.75 -10.74
C ILE A 235 -7.06 9.40 -11.43
N GLU A 236 -8.24 9.21 -12.02
CA GLU A 236 -8.59 7.96 -12.71
C GLU A 236 -7.63 7.65 -13.86
N LYS A 237 -7.09 8.68 -14.55
CA LYS A 237 -6.20 8.47 -15.70
C LYS A 237 -4.84 7.88 -15.33
N TRP A 238 -4.20 8.36 -14.26
CA TRP A 238 -2.86 7.87 -13.90
C TRP A 238 -2.90 6.70 -12.91
N CYS A 239 -3.92 6.58 -12.06
CA CYS A 239 -4.03 5.47 -11.10
C CYS A 239 -4.25 4.10 -11.75
N VAL A 240 -4.75 4.05 -12.99
CA VAL A 240 -4.94 2.79 -13.74
C VAL A 240 -3.73 2.42 -14.62
N ALA A 241 -2.70 3.27 -14.65
CA ALA A 241 -1.52 3.00 -15.45
C ALA A 241 -0.67 1.86 -14.83
N GLU A 242 0.04 1.10 -15.64
CA GLU A 242 0.92 0.02 -15.15
C GLU A 242 2.13 0.53 -14.34
N HIS A 243 2.38 1.84 -14.41
CA HIS A 243 3.51 2.55 -13.80
C HIS A 243 3.22 3.11 -12.41
N VAL A 244 2.14 2.66 -11.78
CA VAL A 244 1.81 3.01 -10.39
C VAL A 244 1.94 1.82 -9.46
N HIS A 245 2.30 2.10 -8.22
CA HIS A 245 2.07 1.18 -7.13
C HIS A 245 0.59 1.21 -6.74
N SER A 246 0.06 0.03 -6.43
CA SER A 246 -1.27 -0.13 -5.86
C SER A 246 -1.19 -1.08 -4.67
N TYR A 247 -1.85 -0.75 -3.57
CA TYR A 247 -1.92 -1.63 -2.41
C TYR A 247 -3.29 -1.56 -1.77
N MET A 248 -3.80 -2.72 -1.35
CA MET A 248 -5.12 -2.88 -0.78
C MET A 248 -5.00 -3.27 0.69
N ILE A 249 -5.65 -2.50 1.56
CA ILE A 249 -5.86 -2.84 2.96
C ILE A 249 -7.31 -3.25 3.10
N ASP A 250 -7.52 -4.46 3.62
CA ASP A 250 -8.86 -4.99 3.85
C ASP A 250 -9.16 -5.02 5.35
N SER A 251 -10.09 -4.17 5.77
CA SER A 251 -10.62 -4.11 7.13
C SER A 251 -12.00 -4.78 7.19
N ASP A 252 -12.52 -5.01 8.39
CA ASP A 252 -13.79 -5.71 8.59
C ASP A 252 -14.98 -5.01 7.89
N ASP A 253 -15.00 -3.68 7.88
CA ASP A 253 -16.09 -2.84 7.38
C ASP A 253 -15.79 -2.16 6.03
N GLN A 254 -14.52 -2.04 5.67
CA GLN A 254 -14.06 -1.25 4.55
C GLN A 254 -12.84 -1.88 3.87
N THR A 255 -12.79 -1.75 2.55
CA THR A 255 -11.58 -1.99 1.77
C THR A 255 -11.03 -0.64 1.31
N THR A 256 -9.76 -0.39 1.59
CA THR A 256 -9.06 0.84 1.19
C THR A 256 -7.96 0.50 0.19
N MET A 257 -7.99 1.14 -0.96
CA MET A 257 -7.00 0.99 -2.02
C MET A 257 -6.18 2.26 -2.16
N PHE A 258 -4.86 2.11 -2.09
CA PHE A 258 -3.89 3.18 -2.23
C PHE A 258 -3.21 3.12 -3.59
N TYR A 259 -3.02 4.26 -4.23
CA TYR A 259 -2.27 4.41 -5.48
C TYR A 259 -1.22 5.50 -5.36
N TRP A 260 0.01 5.24 -5.81
CA TRP A 260 1.10 6.23 -5.83
C TRP A 260 2.10 5.92 -6.94
N PRO A 261 2.83 6.90 -7.48
CA PRO A 261 3.76 6.67 -8.59
C PRO A 261 4.93 5.74 -8.23
N ASP A 262 5.32 4.88 -9.17
CA ASP A 262 6.57 4.11 -9.10
C ASP A 262 7.74 4.98 -9.61
N LEU A 263 8.38 5.68 -8.68
CA LEU A 263 9.44 6.63 -9.00
C LEU A 263 10.78 5.95 -9.29
N ASP A 264 10.96 4.71 -8.84
CA ASP A 264 12.19 3.95 -9.03
C ASP A 264 12.26 3.35 -10.44
N ALA A 265 11.15 2.79 -10.93
CA ALA A 265 11.09 2.22 -12.27
C ALA A 265 10.59 3.21 -13.34
N HIS A 266 9.78 4.20 -12.96
CA HIS A 266 9.01 5.02 -13.91
C HIS A 266 8.98 6.53 -13.56
N ALA A 267 10.15 7.10 -13.20
CA ALA A 267 10.28 8.52 -12.86
C ALA A 267 9.76 9.49 -13.95
N ASP A 268 9.96 9.16 -15.23
CA ASP A 268 9.53 10.03 -16.34
C ASP A 268 8.00 10.12 -16.44
N PHE A 269 7.32 8.97 -16.28
CA PHE A 269 5.86 8.90 -16.21
C PHE A 269 5.35 9.76 -15.04
N ALA A 270 5.95 9.62 -13.85
CA ALA A 270 5.55 10.41 -12.69
C ALA A 270 5.66 11.92 -12.98
N ARG A 271 6.78 12.38 -13.57
CA ARG A 271 7.01 13.80 -13.87
C ARG A 271 6.09 14.37 -14.95
N SER A 272 5.64 13.54 -15.90
CA SER A 272 4.80 13.98 -17.03
C SER A 272 3.31 13.87 -16.76
N SER A 273 2.88 12.87 -16.00
CA SER A 273 1.48 12.43 -15.95
C SER A 273 0.86 12.55 -14.57
N VAL A 274 1.65 12.58 -13.50
CA VAL A 274 1.13 12.70 -12.14
C VAL A 274 1.03 14.18 -11.75
N PRO A 275 -0.11 14.63 -11.17
CA PRO A 275 -0.27 16.00 -10.71
C PRO A 275 0.84 16.41 -9.74
N LYS A 276 1.46 17.56 -10.00
CA LYS A 276 2.55 18.08 -9.17
C LYS A 276 1.98 18.84 -7.98
N LEU A 277 2.47 18.53 -6.79
CA LEU A 277 2.11 19.25 -5.56
C LEU A 277 2.93 20.55 -5.38
N CYS A 278 4.13 20.57 -5.96
CA CYS A 278 5.02 21.73 -6.01
C CYS A 278 5.93 21.65 -7.25
N SER A 279 6.71 22.69 -7.50
CA SER A 279 7.71 22.72 -8.58
C SER A 279 8.88 21.76 -8.29
N LEU A 280 9.60 21.35 -9.34
CA LEU A 280 10.77 20.48 -9.19
C LEU A 280 11.90 21.20 -8.43
N GLU A 281 12.00 22.51 -8.60
CA GLU A 281 12.92 23.37 -7.88
C GLU A 281 12.65 23.36 -6.38
N GLU A 282 11.38 23.47 -5.96
CA GLU A 282 10.96 23.39 -4.55
C GLU A 282 11.27 22.02 -3.94
N MET A 283 11.00 20.92 -4.65
CA MET A 283 11.36 19.56 -4.19
C MET A 283 12.87 19.42 -3.98
N LYS A 284 13.65 19.97 -4.93
CA LYS A 284 15.12 19.94 -4.86
C LYS A 284 15.65 20.77 -3.70
N GLU A 285 15.07 21.94 -3.44
CA GLU A 285 15.42 22.81 -2.33
C GLU A 285 15.07 22.16 -0.98
N ALA A 286 13.89 21.55 -0.87
CA ALA A 286 13.49 20.79 0.30
C ALA A 286 14.33 19.52 0.50
N GLY A 287 14.92 19.00 -0.58
CA GLY A 287 15.65 17.74 -0.60
C GLY A 287 14.78 16.54 -0.23
N VAL A 288 13.49 16.61 -0.56
CA VAL A 288 12.46 15.57 -0.41
C VAL A 288 11.55 15.66 -1.63
N GLU A 289 11.26 14.53 -2.26
CA GLU A 289 10.31 14.47 -3.37
C GLU A 289 8.88 14.45 -2.84
N LEU A 290 8.02 15.34 -3.35
CA LEU A 290 6.64 15.50 -2.88
C LEU A 290 5.64 15.04 -3.93
N TRP A 291 4.89 13.96 -3.67
CA TRP A 291 4.02 13.34 -4.66
C TRP A 291 2.59 13.10 -4.14
N PRO A 292 1.57 13.12 -4.99
CA PRO A 292 0.24 12.73 -4.56
C PRO A 292 0.18 11.21 -4.33
N MET A 293 -0.63 10.81 -3.36
CA MET A 293 -1.11 9.45 -3.17
C MET A 293 -2.63 9.51 -3.21
N VAL A 294 -3.28 8.53 -3.82
CA VAL A 294 -4.74 8.48 -3.90
C VAL A 294 -5.25 7.37 -3.01
N GLU A 295 -6.20 7.71 -2.16
CA GLU A 295 -6.92 6.79 -1.29
C GLU A 295 -8.35 6.60 -1.83
N VAL A 296 -8.69 5.36 -2.17
CA VAL A 296 -10.03 4.96 -2.59
C VAL A 296 -10.61 4.04 -1.54
N ARG A 297 -11.66 4.52 -0.87
CA ARG A 297 -12.40 3.76 0.13
C ARG A 297 -13.66 3.18 -0.48
N SER A 298 -13.84 1.87 -0.31
CA SER A 298 -15.07 1.18 -0.67
C SER A 298 -15.65 0.53 0.57
N TRP A 299 -16.89 0.89 0.90
CA TRP A 299 -17.61 0.24 1.98
C TRP A 299 -18.01 -1.15 1.51
N LYS A 300 -17.66 -2.18 2.30
CA LYS A 300 -18.26 -3.49 2.06
C LYS A 300 -19.75 -3.31 2.30
N PRO A 301 -20.64 -3.75 1.38
CA PRO A 301 -22.05 -3.79 1.71
C PRO A 301 -22.11 -4.55 3.03
N MET A 302 -22.62 -3.92 4.09
CA MET A 302 -22.97 -4.66 5.29
C MET A 302 -23.79 -5.82 4.75
N LEU A 303 -23.26 -7.03 4.84
CA LEU A 303 -24.07 -8.22 4.71
C LEU A 303 -25.09 -7.99 5.82
N THR A 304 -26.25 -7.46 5.45
CA THR A 304 -27.44 -7.56 6.26
C THR A 304 -27.47 -9.05 6.52
N LEU A 305 -27.09 -9.43 7.74
CA LEU A 305 -27.46 -10.73 8.25
C LEU A 305 -28.96 -10.72 8.01
N ASP A 306 -29.40 -11.41 6.96
CA ASP A 306 -30.73 -11.95 6.91
C ASP A 306 -30.81 -12.72 8.21
N GLY A 307 -31.39 -12.04 9.21
CA GLY A 307 -31.62 -12.64 10.50
C GLY A 307 -32.37 -13.93 10.23
N PRO A 308 -32.22 -14.96 11.08
CA PRO A 308 -33.12 -16.09 10.99
C PRO A 308 -34.51 -15.51 10.94
N GLU A 309 -35.24 -15.77 9.84
CA GLU A 309 -36.67 -15.57 9.81
C GLU A 309 -37.16 -16.25 11.07
N PHE A 310 -37.49 -15.46 12.09
CA PHE A 310 -38.26 -15.96 13.20
C PHE A 310 -39.57 -16.35 12.51
N GLU A 311 -39.68 -17.65 12.21
CA GLU A 311 -40.94 -18.29 11.90
C GLU A 311 -41.85 -17.93 13.08
N ASP A 312 -42.59 -16.84 12.93
CA ASP A 312 -43.64 -16.44 13.84
C ASP A 312 -44.71 -17.51 13.65
N ASP A 313 -44.63 -18.52 14.51
CA ASP A 313 -45.58 -19.62 14.65
C ASP A 313 -46.87 -19.05 15.28
N SER A 314 -47.50 -18.10 14.58
CA SER A 314 -48.79 -17.52 14.92
C SER A 314 -49.85 -18.10 14.01
N SER A 315 -50.42 -19.19 14.51
CA SER A 315 -51.68 -19.79 14.13
C SER A 315 -52.77 -18.80 13.68
N SER A 316 -53.35 -19.08 12.50
CA SER A 316 -54.78 -19.12 12.21
C SER A 316 -55.65 -17.93 12.65
N THR A 317 -55.99 -17.05 11.69
CA THR A 317 -57.36 -16.51 11.61
C THR A 317 -57.76 -16.24 10.16
N ASP A 318 -58.85 -16.89 9.79
CA ASP A 318 -59.57 -16.84 8.53
C ASP A 318 -60.07 -15.43 8.14
N SER A 319 -60.03 -15.21 6.82
CA SER A 319 -61.08 -14.62 5.98
C SER A 319 -61.74 -13.30 6.40
N SER A 320 -61.54 -12.26 5.57
CA SER A 320 -62.68 -11.54 4.98
C SER A 320 -62.26 -10.81 3.71
N ASP A 321 -62.92 -11.20 2.62
CA ASP A 321 -63.01 -10.47 1.36
C ASP A 321 -63.43 -9.02 1.57
N SER A 322 -62.86 -8.11 0.78
CA SER A 322 -63.49 -6.84 0.39
C SER A 322 -62.83 -6.37 -0.90
N ASP A 323 -63.56 -6.54 -1.99
CA ASP A 323 -63.35 -5.90 -3.28
C ASP A 323 -63.27 -4.37 -3.10
N ASP A 324 -62.30 -3.72 -3.73
CA ASP A 324 -62.56 -2.41 -4.31
C ASP A 324 -61.69 -2.20 -5.55
N GLU A 325 -62.37 -2.24 -6.69
CA GLU A 325 -61.83 -1.81 -7.97
C GLU A 325 -61.75 -0.29 -7.99
N SER A 326 -60.73 0.28 -8.63
CA SER A 326 -60.94 1.32 -9.66
C SER A 326 -59.63 1.90 -10.19
N ASP A 327 -59.61 1.98 -11.53
CA ASP A 327 -59.13 3.07 -12.37
C ASP A 327 -57.66 3.12 -12.84
N ASP A 328 -57.45 2.46 -13.97
CA ASP A 328 -56.95 3.04 -15.23
C ASP A 328 -56.43 4.50 -15.22
N SER A 329 -55.19 4.69 -15.70
CA SER A 329 -54.95 5.43 -16.95
C SER A 329 -53.48 5.44 -17.40
N ASN A 330 -53.27 4.75 -18.53
CA ASN A 330 -52.46 5.07 -19.71
C ASN A 330 -51.43 6.23 -19.66
N ALA A 331 -50.20 5.95 -20.10
CA ALA A 331 -49.49 6.63 -21.21
C ALA A 331 -48.02 6.13 -21.24
N ASP A 332 -47.62 5.41 -22.30
CA ASP A 332 -46.87 5.96 -23.46
C ASP A 332 -45.36 5.77 -23.23
N GLY A 333 -44.67 4.82 -23.88
CA GLY A 333 -44.63 4.65 -25.33
C GLY A 333 -43.45 5.45 -25.86
N THR A 334 -42.23 4.91 -25.74
CA THR A 334 -41.11 5.34 -26.62
C THR A 334 -40.03 4.27 -26.67
N ASP A 335 -40.19 3.45 -27.69
CA ASP A 335 -39.19 2.61 -28.31
C ASP A 335 -38.27 3.50 -29.16
N SER A 336 -36.95 3.39 -28.97
CA SER A 336 -36.00 3.85 -29.97
C SER A 336 -34.71 3.05 -29.87
N HIS A 337 -34.65 2.02 -30.71
CA HIS A 337 -33.44 1.56 -31.38
C HIS A 337 -32.52 2.73 -31.77
N ASP A 338 -31.22 2.59 -31.52
CA ASP A 338 -30.26 2.97 -32.55
C ASP A 338 -29.05 2.03 -32.54
N GLU A 339 -28.84 1.43 -33.70
CA GLU A 339 -27.74 0.54 -34.02
C GLU A 339 -26.66 1.38 -34.69
N SER A 340 -25.41 1.28 -34.24
CA SER A 340 -24.29 1.60 -35.13
C SER A 340 -23.13 0.65 -34.91
N SER A 341 -23.14 -0.37 -35.76
CA SER A 341 -21.98 -1.11 -36.23
C SER A 341 -21.10 -0.19 -37.09
N VAL A 342 -19.82 -0.09 -36.73
CA VAL A 342 -18.66 0.25 -37.59
C VAL A 342 -17.44 -0.37 -36.88
N ASP A 343 -16.88 -1.50 -37.30
CA ASP A 343 -16.12 -1.81 -38.52
C ASP A 343 -14.78 -1.06 -38.64
N SER A 344 -13.74 -1.84 -38.92
CA SER A 344 -12.39 -1.48 -39.38
C SER A 344 -11.40 -0.96 -38.30
N SER A 345 -10.17 -1.44 -38.19
CA SER A 345 -9.29 -2.06 -39.19
C SER A 345 -8.16 -2.84 -38.53
N ASP A 346 -7.96 -4.08 -39.01
CA ASP A 346 -6.68 -4.79 -38.99
C ASP A 346 -5.57 -3.92 -39.58
N SER A 347 -4.40 -3.95 -38.95
CA SER A 347 -3.16 -3.45 -39.53
C SER A 347 -2.07 -4.47 -39.19
N GLU A 348 -2.04 -5.53 -40.00
CA GLU A 348 -0.86 -6.35 -40.22
C GLU A 348 0.21 -5.43 -40.85
N ASP A 349 1.30 -5.19 -40.14
CA ASP A 349 2.53 -4.66 -40.75
C ASP A 349 3.65 -5.68 -40.56
N ASP A 350 3.71 -6.55 -41.56
CA ASP A 350 4.88 -7.36 -41.90
C ASP A 350 6.07 -6.44 -42.21
N SER A 351 7.12 -6.56 -41.41
CA SER A 351 8.47 -6.31 -41.92
C SER A 351 9.44 -7.37 -41.45
N GLU A 352 9.53 -8.42 -42.27
CA GLU A 352 10.76 -9.19 -42.43
C GLU A 352 11.87 -8.28 -42.96
N ALA A 353 13.01 -8.25 -42.26
CA ALA A 353 14.32 -7.93 -42.82
C ALA A 353 15.38 -8.55 -41.87
N ASP A 354 15.89 -9.74 -42.18
CA ASP A 354 17.00 -10.04 -43.10
C ASP A 354 18.38 -9.94 -42.42
N SER A 355 18.89 -11.14 -42.11
CA SER A 355 20.26 -11.64 -42.27
C SER A 355 21.48 -10.74 -42.01
N SER A 356 22.34 -11.18 -41.09
CA SER A 356 23.81 -11.39 -41.25
C SER A 356 24.39 -11.71 -39.87
N ASP A 357 24.77 -12.94 -39.52
CA ASP A 357 25.85 -13.79 -40.04
C ASP A 357 27.18 -13.04 -40.14
N SER A 358 28.00 -13.17 -39.09
CA SER A 358 29.45 -12.90 -39.09
C SER A 358 30.07 -13.55 -37.86
N ASP A 359 30.46 -14.81 -38.02
CA ASP A 359 31.60 -15.41 -37.34
C ASP A 359 32.83 -14.48 -37.48
N GLU A 360 33.63 -14.31 -36.42
CA GLU A 360 35.10 -14.27 -36.53
C GLU A 360 35.80 -14.30 -35.15
N TYR A 361 36.55 -15.40 -34.95
CA TYR A 361 37.73 -15.66 -34.11
C TYR A 361 37.67 -15.74 -32.57
#